data_AF-A0A2D4II72-F1
#
_entry.id   AF-A0A2D4II72-F1
#
_cell.length_a   1.000
_cell.length_b   1.000
_cell.length_c   1.000
_cell.angle_alpha   90.00
_cell.angle_beta   90.00
_cell.angle_gamma   90.00
#
_symmetry.space_group_name_H-M   'P 1'
#
loop_
_entity.id
_entity.type
_entity.pdbx_description
1 polymer ?
#
loop_
_entity_poly.entity_id
_entity_poly.type
_entity_poly.pdbx_seq_one_letter_code
_entity_poly.pdbx_strand_id
1 'polypeptide(L)'
;MFSPDQENHPSKAPVKYGELIVLGYNGSLPNGDRGRRKSRFALFKRPKANGVKPSTVHIACTPQAAKAISNKDQHSISYTLSRVQTVVVEYTHDSNTDMFQVLYVKYSCAGNYIN
;
A
#
# COMPACT_ATOMS: atom_id res chain seq x y z
N MET A 1 -27.85 26.83 22.59
CA MET A 1 -26.89 27.19 21.52
C MET A 1 -25.58 26.51 21.86
N PHE A 2 -25.15 25.57 21.02
CA PHE A 2 -23.95 24.75 21.22
C PHE A 2 -22.71 25.48 20.69
N SER A 3 -21.59 25.18 21.36
CA SER A 3 -20.30 25.87 21.41
C SER A 3 -19.56 26.08 20.08
N PRO A 4 -18.58 27.02 20.04
CA PRO A 4 -17.72 27.25 18.90
C PRO A 4 -16.50 26.33 18.98
N ASP A 5 -16.42 25.30 18.13
CA ASP A 5 -15.16 24.61 17.85
C ASP A 5 -14.54 25.21 16.59
N GLN A 6 -13.93 26.39 16.77
CA GLN A 6 -12.95 26.92 15.84
C GLN A 6 -11.55 26.50 16.31
N GLU A 7 -10.73 26.15 15.32
CA GLU A 7 -9.27 26.20 15.36
C GLU A 7 -8.52 24.92 15.77
N ASN A 8 -8.17 24.13 14.75
CA ASN A 8 -6.82 23.56 14.70
C ASN A 8 -6.35 23.50 13.24
N HIS A 9 -5.96 24.65 12.70
CA HIS A 9 -5.09 24.69 11.54
C HIS A 9 -3.64 24.42 12.00
N PRO A 10 -2.99 23.31 11.63
CA PRO A 10 -1.55 23.31 11.65
C PRO A 10 -1.09 23.95 10.34
N SER A 11 -0.77 25.24 10.40
CA SER A 11 0.09 25.97 9.46
C SER A 11 1.54 25.46 9.48
N LYS A 12 1.75 24.18 9.75
CA LYS A 12 3.05 23.52 9.74
C LYS A 12 3.23 22.84 8.39
N ALA A 13 4.33 23.16 7.71
CA ALA A 13 4.69 22.48 6.47
C ALA A 13 4.60 20.95 6.65
N PRO A 14 4.11 20.20 5.65
CA PRO A 14 4.00 18.75 5.75
C PRO A 14 5.35 18.14 6.12
N VAL A 15 5.38 17.32 7.17
CA VAL A 15 6.63 16.67 7.62
C VAL A 15 7.14 15.76 6.50
N LYS A 16 8.35 15.98 6.02
CA LYS A 16 8.98 15.17 4.97
C LYS A 16 9.76 14.02 5.60
N TYR A 17 9.44 12.78 5.24
CA TYR A 17 10.20 11.60 5.65
C TYR A 17 11.46 11.41 4.82
N GLY A 18 11.41 11.70 3.53
CA GLY A 18 12.55 11.50 2.63
C GLY A 18 12.17 11.57 1.16
N GLU A 19 13.06 11.07 0.30
CA GLU A 19 12.82 10.95 -1.15
C GLU A 19 13.28 9.58 -1.67
N LEU A 20 12.54 9.01 -2.62
CA LEU A 20 12.95 7.87 -3.42
C LEU A 20 13.40 8.37 -4.80
N ILE A 21 14.58 7.95 -5.23
CA ILE A 21 15.17 8.32 -6.52
C ILE A 21 15.37 7.06 -7.36
N VAL A 22 14.89 7.08 -8.60
CA VAL A 22 15.08 6.02 -9.58
C VAL A 22 16.42 6.23 -10.28
N LEU A 23 17.37 5.32 -10.04
CA LEU A 23 18.68 5.33 -10.68
C LEU A 23 18.62 4.62 -12.05
N GLY A 24 19.57 4.91 -12.93
CA GLY A 24 19.69 4.27 -14.25
C GLY A 24 19.18 5.09 -15.45
N TYR A 25 18.65 6.30 -15.23
CA TYR A 25 18.23 7.23 -16.28
C TYR A 25 18.92 8.60 -16.19
N ASN A 26 20.10 8.69 -15.57
CA ASN A 26 20.84 9.96 -15.34
C ASN A 26 19.99 11.09 -14.73
N GLY A 27 18.98 10.75 -13.91
CA GLY A 27 18.09 11.72 -13.28
C GLY A 27 16.90 12.18 -14.13
N SER A 28 16.69 11.65 -15.34
CA SER A 28 15.56 12.02 -16.20
C SER A 28 14.98 10.82 -16.94
N LEU A 29 13.68 10.53 -16.78
CA LEU A 29 13.04 9.47 -17.55
C LEU A 29 12.95 9.83 -19.05
N PRO A 30 13.07 8.85 -19.98
CA PRO A 30 13.04 9.11 -21.43
C PRO A 30 11.71 9.73 -21.91
N ASN A 31 10.62 9.50 -21.18
CA ASN A 31 9.31 10.11 -21.45
C ASN A 31 9.00 11.32 -20.54
N GLY A 32 10.01 11.81 -19.83
CA GLY A 32 9.90 12.88 -18.83
C GLY A 32 9.22 12.46 -17.53
N ASP A 33 9.28 13.35 -16.55
CA ASP A 33 8.66 13.17 -15.23
C ASP A 33 7.17 13.56 -15.26
N ARG A 34 6.31 12.66 -15.75
CA ARG A 34 4.85 12.88 -15.84
C ARG A 34 4.07 11.84 -15.05
N GLY A 35 3.18 12.32 -14.18
CA GLY A 35 2.23 11.48 -13.44
C GLY A 35 2.93 10.41 -12.60
N ARG A 36 2.71 9.13 -12.93
CA ARG A 36 3.28 7.96 -12.25
C ARG A 36 4.71 7.63 -12.68
N ARG A 37 5.17 8.17 -13.82
CA ARG A 37 6.54 8.02 -14.31
C ARG A 37 7.33 9.23 -13.83
N LYS A 38 7.92 9.12 -12.65
CA LYS A 38 8.83 10.13 -12.09
C LYS A 38 10.15 9.47 -11.70
N SER A 39 11.24 10.20 -11.87
CA SER A 39 12.57 9.82 -11.40
C SER A 39 12.71 10.06 -9.90
N ARG A 40 11.90 10.95 -9.31
CA ARG A 40 11.96 11.37 -7.91
C ARG A 40 10.59 11.41 -7.25
N PHE A 41 10.49 10.81 -6.06
CA PHE A 41 9.26 10.76 -5.26
C PHE A 41 9.55 11.23 -3.83
N ALA A 42 9.00 12.37 -3.44
CA ALA A 42 9.07 12.83 -2.04
C ALA A 42 7.98 12.16 -1.19
N LEU A 43 8.38 11.65 -0.02
CA LEU A 43 7.50 10.99 0.94
C LEU A 43 7.23 11.95 2.09
N PHE A 44 5.96 12.29 2.30
CA PHE A 44 5.51 13.19 3.36
C PHE A 44 4.56 12.47 4.31
N LYS A 45 4.58 12.86 5.58
CA LYS A 45 3.59 12.44 6.59
C LYS A 45 2.18 12.70 6.08
N ARG A 46 1.33 11.69 6.18
CA ARG A 46 -0.05 11.79 5.72
C ARG A 46 -0.91 12.51 6.77
N PRO A 47 -2.00 13.19 6.35
CA PRO A 47 -2.98 13.74 7.28
C PRO A 47 -3.68 12.67 8.13
N LYS A 48 -3.90 11.48 7.53
CA LYS A 48 -4.44 10.30 8.20
C LYS A 48 -3.50 9.13 7.99
N ALA A 49 -3.04 8.53 9.09
CA ALA A 49 -2.18 7.36 9.08
C ALA A 49 -2.85 6.22 8.31
N ASN A 50 -2.07 5.55 7.45
CA ASN A 50 -2.50 4.38 6.68
C ASN A 50 -1.57 3.18 6.87
N GLY A 51 -0.70 3.24 7.89
CA GLY A 51 0.17 2.16 8.28
C GLY A 51 -0.60 0.96 8.78
N VAL A 52 0.07 -0.19 8.71
CA VAL A 52 -0.49 -1.47 9.14
C VAL A 52 0.55 -2.25 9.91
N LYS A 53 0.11 -3.01 10.92
CA LYS A 53 0.97 -3.88 11.73
C LYS A 53 0.39 -5.30 11.81
N PRO A 54 1.24 -6.34 11.92
CA PRO A 54 0.76 -7.72 12.08
C PRO A 54 -0.16 -7.86 13.28
N SER A 55 -1.19 -8.69 13.14
CA SER A 55 -2.17 -9.00 14.19
C SER A 55 -2.39 -10.50 14.27
N THR A 56 -3.54 -10.98 13.78
CA THR A 56 -3.98 -12.37 13.96
C THR A 56 -3.32 -13.27 12.92
N VAL A 57 -3.00 -14.50 13.33
CA VAL A 57 -2.46 -15.53 12.44
C VAL A 57 -3.45 -16.69 12.37
N HIS A 58 -3.86 -17.06 11.16
CA HIS A 58 -4.76 -18.17 10.89
C HIS A 58 -4.04 -19.26 10.10
N ILE A 59 -4.34 -20.52 10.41
CA ILE A 59 -3.88 -21.67 9.64
C ILE A 59 -5.08 -22.22 8.88
N ALA A 60 -5.00 -22.19 7.55
CA ALA A 60 -6.01 -22.70 6.64
C ALA A 60 -5.53 -23.99 5.98
N CYS A 61 -6.41 -24.99 5.92
CA CYS A 61 -6.12 -26.26 5.27
C CYS A 61 -6.04 -26.19 3.73
N THR A 62 -6.50 -25.11 3.08
CA THR A 62 -6.34 -24.96 1.62
C THR A 62 -6.20 -23.49 1.22
N PRO A 63 -5.60 -23.19 0.06
CA PRO A 63 -5.56 -21.83 -0.48
C PRO A 63 -6.96 -21.25 -0.74
N GLN A 64 -7.93 -22.09 -1.09
CA GLN A 64 -9.34 -21.69 -1.27
C GLN A 64 -9.96 -21.27 0.07
N ALA A 65 -9.68 -22.00 1.14
CA ALA A 65 -10.10 -21.63 2.50
C ALA A 65 -9.39 -20.36 2.98
N ALA A 66 -8.11 -20.17 2.64
CA ALA A 66 -7.38 -18.93 2.94
C ALA A 66 -8.01 -17.69 2.28
N LYS A 67 -8.51 -17.81 1.04
CA LYS A 67 -9.27 -16.73 0.37
C LYS A 67 -10.59 -16.40 1.07
N ALA A 68 -11.20 -17.34 1.78
CA ALA A 68 -12.42 -17.11 2.55
C ALA A 68 -12.15 -16.41 3.90
N ILE A 69 -10.92 -16.52 4.43
CA ILE A 69 -10.49 -15.88 5.68
C ILE A 69 -10.11 -14.40 5.46
N SER A 70 -10.11 -13.90 4.23
CA SER A 70 -9.83 -12.48 3.99
C SER A 70 -10.95 -11.59 4.53
N ASN A 71 -10.68 -10.87 5.61
CA ASN A 71 -11.52 -9.76 6.05
C ASN A 71 -11.37 -8.60 5.05
N LYS A 72 -12.47 -8.13 4.45
CA LYS A 72 -12.46 -7.05 3.45
C LYS A 72 -11.98 -5.72 4.01
N ASP A 73 -12.10 -5.52 5.32
CA ASP A 73 -11.74 -4.28 5.99
C ASP A 73 -10.29 -4.29 6.51
N GLN A 74 -9.57 -5.41 6.35
CA GLN A 74 -8.21 -5.57 6.84
C GLN A 74 -7.25 -6.02 5.74
N HIS A 75 -6.00 -5.63 5.90
CA HIS A 75 -4.93 -6.13 5.04
C HIS A 75 -4.55 -7.54 5.50
N SER A 76 -4.18 -8.41 4.56
CA SER A 76 -3.72 -9.76 4.88
C SER A 76 -2.60 -10.21 3.95
N ILE A 77 -1.73 -11.07 4.47
CA ILE A 77 -0.69 -11.77 3.70
C ILE A 77 -0.90 -13.26 3.86
N SER A 78 -0.98 -13.98 2.74
CA SER A 78 -1.13 -15.44 2.72
C SER A 78 0.18 -16.10 2.33
N TYR A 79 0.72 -16.93 3.23
CA TYR A 79 1.88 -17.77 3.01
C TYR A 79 1.42 -19.19 2.71
N THR A 80 1.43 -19.59 1.44
CA THR A 80 1.10 -20.95 1.04
C THR A 80 2.31 -21.86 1.24
N LEU A 81 2.26 -22.72 2.27
CA LEU A 81 3.34 -23.65 2.60
C LEU A 81 3.22 -24.95 1.79
N SER A 82 1.99 -25.41 1.55
CA SER A 82 1.71 -26.61 0.74
C SER A 82 0.32 -26.54 0.09
N ARG A 83 -0.06 -27.56 -0.69
CA ARG A 83 -1.41 -27.67 -1.26
C ARG A 83 -2.50 -27.74 -0.19
N VAL A 84 -2.15 -28.18 1.02
CA VAL A 84 -3.07 -28.39 2.13
C VAL A 84 -2.75 -27.49 3.34
N GLN A 85 -1.90 -26.49 3.16
CA GLN A 85 -1.51 -25.61 4.26
C GLN A 85 -1.20 -24.20 3.76
N THR A 86 -1.94 -23.22 4.29
CA THR A 86 -1.72 -21.81 4.05
C THR A 86 -1.84 -21.07 5.36
N VAL A 87 -0.86 -20.24 5.68
CA VAL A 87 -0.87 -19.38 6.87
C VAL A 87 -1.29 -17.98 6.43
N VAL A 88 -2.37 -17.45 6.99
CA VAL A 88 -2.85 -16.09 6.71
C VAL A 88 -2.52 -15.21 7.90
N VAL A 89 -1.79 -14.13 7.66
CA VAL A 89 -1.48 -13.11 8.66
C VAL A 89 -2.34 -11.89 8.34
N GLU A 90 -3.21 -11.54 9.28
CA GLU A 90 -4.00 -10.31 9.23
C GLU A 90 -3.20 -9.13 9.77
N TYR A 91 -3.53 -7.94 9.27
CA TYR A 91 -2.89 -6.70 9.63
C TYR A 91 -3.94 -5.68 10.08
N THR A 92 -3.69 -5.08 11.23
CA THR A 92 -4.54 -4.03 11.81
C THR A 92 -3.94 -2.65 11.54
N HIS A 93 -4.78 -1.62 11.68
CA HIS A 93 -4.36 -0.24 11.51
C HIS A 93 -3.28 0.14 12.52
N ASP A 94 -2.23 0.81 12.05
CA ASP A 94 -1.21 1.42 12.87
C ASP A 94 -1.27 2.95 12.73
N SER A 95 -1.61 3.61 13.83
CA SER A 95 -1.75 5.08 13.88
C SER A 95 -0.42 5.82 13.84
N ASN A 96 0.70 5.12 13.99
CA ASN A 96 2.03 5.73 14.10
C ASN A 96 2.84 5.67 12.81
N THR A 97 2.38 4.92 11.81
CA THR A 97 3.12 4.69 10.58
C THR A 97 2.32 5.09 9.34
N ASP A 98 3.05 5.50 8.30
CA ASP A 98 2.50 5.76 6.97
C ASP A 98 3.09 4.75 5.99
N MET A 99 2.23 4.13 5.19
CA MET A 99 2.62 3.16 4.17
C MET A 99 2.62 3.82 2.77
N PHE A 100 3.68 3.54 2.01
CA PHE A 100 3.85 3.94 0.62
C PHE A 100 4.18 2.70 -0.21
N GLN A 101 3.41 2.45 -1.27
CA GLN A 101 3.63 1.32 -2.17
C GLN A 101 4.31 1.78 -3.45
N VAL A 102 5.46 1.17 -3.74
CA VAL A 102 6.16 1.34 -5.01
C VAL A 102 5.87 0.11 -5.85
N LEU A 103 5.18 0.29 -6.98
CA LEU A 103 4.76 -0.84 -7.81
C LEU A 103 4.84 -0.52 -9.29
N TYR A 104 5.41 -1.46 -10.03
CA TYR A 104 5.27 -1.58 -11.47
C TYR A 104 4.22 -2.65 -11.77
N VAL A 105 3.09 -2.25 -12.37
CA VAL A 105 2.11 -3.20 -12.91
C VAL A 105 2.05 -3.04 -14.41
N LYS A 106 2.56 -4.04 -15.14
CA LYS A 106 2.24 -4.25 -16.54
C LYS A 106 1.03 -5.18 -16.59
N TYR A 107 -0.17 -4.63 -16.74
CA TYR A 107 -1.27 -5.43 -17.24
C TYR A 107 -1.10 -5.57 -18.75
N SER A 108 -0.70 -6.75 -19.22
CA SER A 108 -0.89 -7.15 -20.61
C SER A 108 -2.19 -7.93 -20.68
N CYS A 109 -3.28 -7.26 -21.00
CA CYS A 109 -4.43 -7.95 -21.59
C CYS A 109 -4.03 -8.24 -23.04
N ALA A 110 -3.35 -9.36 -23.29
CA ALA A 110 -3.43 -9.99 -24.60
C ALA A 110 -4.86 -10.52 -24.73
N GLY A 111 -5.72 -9.72 -25.35
CA GLY A 111 -7.04 -10.16 -25.78
C GLY A 111 -6.84 -11.34 -26.72
N ASN A 112 -7.34 -12.51 -26.32
CA ASN A 112 -7.51 -13.64 -27.22
C ASN A 112 -8.53 -13.21 -28.29
N TYR A 113 -8.06 -12.94 -29.51
CA TYR A 113 -8.90 -13.08 -30.69
C TYR A 113 -9.20 -14.57 -30.84
N ILE A 114 -10.46 -14.94 -30.60
CA ILE A 114 -11.02 -16.23 -30.99
C ILE A 114 -11.62 -16.01 -32.38
N ASN A 115 -11.28 -16.91 -33.31
CA ASN A 115 -11.65 -16.89 -34.73
C ASN A 115 -13.13 -16.66 -35.00
#